data_AF-A0A2D4VJC6-F1
#
_entry.id   AF-A0A2D4VJC6-F1
#
_cell.length_a   1.000
_cell.length_b   1.000
_cell.length_c   1.000
_cell.angle_alpha   90.00
_cell.angle_beta   90.00
_cell.angle_gamma   90.00
#
_symmetry.space_group_name_H-M   'P 1'
#
loop_
_entity.id
_entity.type
_entity.pdbx_description
1 polymer ?
#
loop_
_entity_poly.entity_id
_entity_poly.type
_entity_poly.pdbx_seq_one_letter_code
_entity_poly.pdbx_strand_id
1 'polypeptide(L)'
;MSAQTRDEEPEAMEIPAIRRPADMTARLNAELLRILFGLGDSSSITVLLGIVVVGLVFVPYYAPIWTLPAVIAVQGVAEMLFSRVKRGFREDAEAVAHASKWAQRYTAVTALSGSTWGLAAWLWLPHAPLTHQFFFTFVLSVLCTATAVTRATYPPAVFVYTSFVASPTILLFVLRGDAISVAIFVLALLFFATLAGWTRQVQHSYREAVRLRLENADLLERMSRAHAAADQKRREAERAKAEAQAAAATKGAFLDMLGHEVRAPLSSMARMAAQLGKTALDGSARGLAKSIETTSQLLSRLFDDMLDFSQMETQTLTLAPRQLDPSELARDVVRAMRDAASKKGLSLELDLATDIPAVMTADPDRLRQVLINLIDNAIKFTDQGGVVLRAARVEGPEDTTLLRFSVTDTGPGLSEDMRQLVFDTFERGPQEKADNAMIHSAGLGLGLPICDRLVHLMGGQIGVDSVPGLGSTFWFLLPQEPGMAAEYLATLNSARSGEQQIWTAPLLDHGMLYEIENGMAGDALTEYLVEGLEKVLVFHRNVCSAKTTRNAEALRESAAELAKAAENLGLAAIAENAHAIGEALDKGEEKAAFANVPRLERQITATWHALAQSYPSLGA
;
A
#
# COMPACT_ATOMS: atom_id res chain seq x y z
N MET A 1 -5.57 13.03 -65.08
CA MET A 1 -6.79 12.39 -64.54
C MET A 1 -6.85 12.70 -63.06
N SER A 2 -7.83 13.51 -62.69
CA SER A 2 -8.20 13.89 -61.33
C SER A 2 -8.80 12.67 -60.61
N ALA A 3 -8.38 12.38 -59.38
CA ALA A 3 -9.16 11.61 -58.44
C ALA A 3 -8.97 12.22 -57.04
N GLN A 4 -10.06 12.81 -56.56
CA GLN A 4 -10.21 13.55 -55.32
C GLN A 4 -9.97 12.65 -54.09
N THR A 5 -9.05 13.05 -53.23
CA THR A 5 -9.06 12.70 -51.80
C THR A 5 -10.16 13.52 -51.14
N ARG A 6 -11.25 12.86 -50.76
CA ARG A 6 -12.34 13.45 -49.97
C ARG A 6 -11.95 13.29 -48.51
N ASP A 7 -11.60 14.40 -47.86
CA ASP A 7 -11.50 14.49 -46.40
C ASP A 7 -12.90 14.20 -45.82
N GLU A 8 -13.07 13.03 -45.23
CA GLU A 8 -14.17 12.77 -44.31
C GLU A 8 -13.74 13.26 -42.93
N GLU A 9 -14.21 14.46 -42.56
CA GLU A 9 -14.20 14.90 -41.16
C GLU A 9 -14.92 13.83 -40.31
N PRO A 10 -14.38 13.46 -39.13
CA PRO A 10 -15.08 12.54 -38.25
C PRO A 10 -16.37 13.22 -37.79
N GLU A 11 -17.52 12.64 -38.15
CA GLU A 11 -18.82 13.01 -37.59
C GLU A 11 -18.66 13.07 -36.07
N ALA A 12 -18.73 14.28 -35.53
CA ALA A 12 -18.79 14.51 -34.10
C ALA A 12 -20.04 13.81 -33.60
N MET A 13 -19.86 12.60 -33.07
CA MET A 13 -20.87 11.85 -32.35
C MET A 13 -21.36 12.78 -31.25
N GLU A 14 -22.52 13.42 -31.45
CA GLU A 14 -23.20 14.19 -30.41
C GLU A 14 -23.46 13.22 -29.26
N ILE A 15 -22.56 13.22 -28.29
CA ILE A 15 -22.74 12.52 -27.03
C ILE A 15 -23.98 13.16 -26.42
N PRO A 16 -25.12 12.45 -26.31
CA PRO A 16 -26.34 13.04 -25.80
C PRO A 16 -26.03 13.61 -24.43
N ALA A 17 -26.34 14.89 -24.23
CA ALA A 17 -26.08 15.61 -22.99
C ALA A 17 -26.47 14.71 -21.82
N ILE A 18 -25.50 14.39 -20.96
CA ILE A 18 -25.67 13.51 -19.80
C ILE A 18 -26.84 14.10 -18.99
N ARG A 19 -28.04 13.54 -19.16
CA ARG A 19 -29.21 13.90 -18.37
C ARG A 19 -28.79 13.71 -16.92
N ARG A 20 -28.78 14.80 -16.14
CA ARG A 20 -28.49 14.73 -14.70
C ARG A 20 -29.28 13.54 -14.14
N PRO A 21 -28.64 12.58 -13.47
CA PRO A 21 -29.36 11.44 -12.93
C PRO A 21 -30.47 12.00 -12.04
N ALA A 22 -31.73 11.75 -12.41
CA ALA A 22 -32.87 12.18 -11.60
C ALA A 22 -32.62 11.76 -10.15
N ASP A 23 -32.91 12.65 -9.21
CA ASP A 23 -32.67 12.43 -7.79
C ASP A 23 -33.18 11.04 -7.35
N MET A 24 -32.41 10.34 -6.51
CA MET A 24 -32.71 8.98 -6.04
C MET A 24 -34.14 8.91 -5.47
N THR A 25 -34.58 9.97 -4.79
CA THR A 25 -35.93 10.08 -4.22
C THR A 25 -37.02 10.11 -5.30
N ALA A 26 -36.78 10.80 -6.42
CA ALA A 26 -37.70 10.88 -7.54
C ALA A 26 -37.82 9.54 -8.27
N ARG A 27 -36.70 8.86 -8.51
CA ARG A 27 -36.67 7.51 -9.08
C ARG A 27 -37.40 6.50 -8.21
N LEU A 28 -37.13 6.53 -6.90
CA LEU A 28 -37.80 5.68 -5.92
C LEU A 28 -39.33 5.89 -5.92
N ASN A 29 -39.78 7.15 -5.89
CA ASN A 29 -41.21 7.46 -5.89
C ASN A 29 -41.89 7.03 -7.19
N ALA A 30 -41.21 7.17 -8.34
CA ALA A 30 -41.73 6.73 -9.63
C ALA A 30 -41.86 5.19 -9.71
N GLU A 31 -40.89 4.44 -9.18
CA GLU A 31 -40.96 2.98 -9.12
C GLU A 31 -42.06 2.47 -8.17
N LEU A 32 -42.21 3.09 -7.00
CA LEU A 32 -43.32 2.78 -6.10
C LEU A 32 -44.69 3.03 -6.76
N LEU A 33 -44.79 4.07 -7.60
CA LEU A 33 -46.00 4.37 -8.35
C LEU A 33 -46.23 3.39 -9.51
N ARG A 34 -45.17 2.90 -10.16
CA ARG A 34 -45.25 1.80 -11.15
C ARG A 34 -45.81 0.54 -10.51
N ILE A 35 -45.31 0.17 -9.32
CA ILE A 35 -45.83 -0.97 -8.55
C ILE A 35 -47.30 -0.76 -8.17
N LEU A 36 -47.66 0.45 -7.70
CA LEU A 36 -49.06 0.81 -7.38
C LEU A 36 -49.99 0.56 -8.56
N PHE A 37 -49.60 1.01 -9.75
CA PHE A 37 -50.45 0.90 -10.95
C PHE A 37 -50.52 -0.53 -11.48
N GLY A 38 -49.46 -1.33 -11.32
CA GLY A 38 -49.45 -2.75 -11.66
C GLY A 38 -50.37 -3.58 -10.75
N LEU A 39 -50.32 -3.35 -9.43
CA LEU A 39 -51.19 -4.05 -8.47
C LEU A 39 -52.68 -3.75 -8.70
N GLY A 40 -52.99 -2.57 -9.24
CA GLY A 40 -54.36 -2.14 -9.52
C GLY A 40 -54.98 -2.68 -10.80
N ASP A 41 -54.26 -3.44 -11.63
CA ASP A 41 -54.80 -4.00 -12.89
C ASP A 41 -55.63 -5.29 -12.66
N SER A 42 -55.42 -5.99 -11.55
CA SER A 42 -56.14 -7.24 -11.23
C SER A 42 -57.46 -7.07 -10.47
N SER A 43 -57.75 -5.86 -9.97
CA SER A 43 -58.86 -5.63 -9.01
C SER A 43 -60.14 -5.03 -9.61
N SER A 44 -60.14 -4.61 -10.88
CA SER A 44 -61.25 -3.83 -11.44
C SER A 44 -62.55 -4.64 -11.59
N ILE A 45 -62.43 -5.89 -12.03
CA ILE A 45 -63.59 -6.79 -12.24
C ILE A 45 -64.16 -7.26 -10.89
N THR A 46 -63.30 -7.54 -9.92
CA THR A 46 -63.71 -8.08 -8.61
C THR A 46 -64.51 -7.06 -7.81
N VAL A 47 -64.16 -5.77 -7.87
CA VAL A 47 -64.93 -4.71 -7.19
C VAL A 47 -66.31 -4.54 -7.81
N LEU A 48 -66.42 -4.57 -9.15
CA LEU A 48 -67.72 -4.43 -9.83
C LEU A 48 -68.63 -5.63 -9.58
N LEU A 49 -68.08 -6.85 -9.61
CA LEU A 49 -68.81 -8.07 -9.23
C LEU A 49 -69.26 -8.00 -7.77
N GLY A 50 -68.42 -7.51 -6.86
CA GLY A 50 -68.76 -7.31 -5.44
C GLY A 50 -69.96 -6.37 -5.26
N ILE A 51 -70.03 -5.26 -6.01
CA ILE A 51 -71.18 -4.34 -5.97
C ILE A 51 -72.47 -5.05 -6.41
N VAL A 52 -72.40 -5.86 -7.48
CA VAL A 52 -73.57 -6.61 -7.97
C VAL A 52 -74.04 -7.62 -6.92
N VAL A 53 -73.11 -8.40 -6.35
CA VAL A 53 -73.43 -9.42 -5.34
C VAL A 53 -74.07 -8.79 -4.10
N VAL A 54 -73.49 -7.71 -3.57
CA VAL A 54 -74.06 -7.01 -2.42
C VAL A 54 -75.39 -6.37 -2.77
N GLY A 55 -75.50 -5.72 -3.94
CA GLY A 55 -76.73 -5.10 -4.39
C GLY A 55 -77.91 -6.07 -4.48
N LEU A 56 -77.68 -7.30 -4.95
CA LEU A 56 -78.71 -8.35 -5.02
C LEU A 56 -79.24 -8.77 -3.64
N VAL A 57 -78.47 -8.57 -2.57
CA VAL A 57 -78.90 -8.84 -1.19
C VAL A 57 -79.82 -7.73 -0.66
N PHE A 58 -79.63 -6.48 -1.09
CA PHE A 58 -80.34 -5.33 -0.53
C PHE A 58 -81.52 -4.83 -1.36
N VAL A 59 -81.36 -4.76 -2.68
CA VAL A 59 -82.32 -4.12 -3.58
C VAL A 59 -83.70 -4.81 -3.61
N PRO A 60 -83.83 -6.15 -3.57
CA PRO A 60 -85.15 -6.75 -3.61
C PRO A 60 -86.02 -6.44 -2.38
N TYR A 61 -85.40 -6.07 -1.24
CA TYR A 61 -86.08 -6.02 0.05
C TYR A 61 -85.99 -4.66 0.77
N TYR A 62 -84.94 -3.86 0.54
CA TYR A 62 -84.63 -2.68 1.37
C TYR A 62 -84.30 -1.41 0.59
N ALA A 63 -84.15 -1.47 -0.74
CA ALA A 63 -83.79 -0.33 -1.56
C ALA A 63 -84.46 -0.34 -2.94
N PRO A 64 -84.79 0.82 -3.54
CA PRO A 64 -85.34 0.85 -4.89
C PRO A 64 -84.40 0.25 -5.94
N ILE A 65 -84.98 -0.34 -7.00
CA ILE A 65 -84.23 -1.03 -8.06
C ILE A 65 -83.21 -0.14 -8.79
N TRP A 66 -83.43 1.18 -8.82
CA TRP A 66 -82.53 2.15 -9.45
C TRP A 66 -81.23 2.37 -8.66
N THR A 67 -81.15 1.99 -7.40
CA THR A 67 -79.97 2.23 -6.56
C THR A 67 -78.76 1.41 -7.00
N LEU A 68 -78.96 0.18 -7.47
CA LEU A 68 -77.88 -0.67 -7.99
C LEU A 68 -77.22 -0.12 -9.27
N PRO A 69 -77.96 0.22 -10.34
CA PRO A 69 -77.33 0.83 -11.52
C PRO A 69 -76.69 2.18 -11.20
N ALA A 70 -77.20 2.95 -10.23
CA ALA A 70 -76.56 4.18 -9.78
C ALA A 70 -75.17 3.93 -9.15
N VAL A 71 -75.05 2.95 -8.25
CA VAL A 71 -73.76 2.58 -7.62
C VAL A 71 -72.79 2.01 -8.66
N ILE A 72 -73.27 1.17 -9.60
CA ILE A 72 -72.45 0.64 -10.70
C ILE A 72 -71.95 1.77 -11.60
N ALA A 73 -72.78 2.77 -11.91
CA ALA A 73 -72.40 3.90 -12.75
C ALA A 73 -71.25 4.72 -12.13
N VAL A 74 -71.32 5.02 -10.82
CA VAL A 74 -70.25 5.73 -10.10
C VAL A 74 -68.94 4.94 -10.15
N GLN A 75 -68.99 3.62 -9.91
CA GLN A 75 -67.79 2.78 -10.00
C GLN A 75 -67.24 2.69 -11.42
N GLY A 76 -68.10 2.62 -12.44
CA GLY A 76 -67.69 2.59 -13.85
C GLY A 76 -66.95 3.87 -14.26
N VAL A 77 -67.41 5.03 -13.80
CA VAL A 77 -66.71 6.32 -14.01
C VAL A 77 -65.35 6.30 -13.31
N ALA A 78 -65.28 5.82 -12.06
CA ALA A 78 -64.02 5.71 -11.34
C ALA A 78 -63.01 4.80 -12.08
N GLU A 79 -63.45 3.67 -12.61
CA GLU A 79 -62.60 2.72 -13.34
C GLU A 79 -62.08 3.30 -14.67
N MET A 80 -62.93 4.02 -15.41
CA MET A 80 -62.52 4.75 -16.60
C MET A 80 -61.44 5.79 -16.27
N LEU A 81 -61.61 6.52 -15.17
CA LEU A 81 -60.61 7.51 -14.73
C LEU A 81 -59.32 6.85 -14.25
N PHE A 82 -59.38 5.71 -13.56
CA PHE A 82 -58.18 4.95 -13.20
C PHE A 82 -57.41 4.53 -14.44
N SER A 83 -58.11 4.01 -15.45
CA SER A 83 -57.51 3.62 -16.72
C SER A 83 -56.85 4.79 -17.44
N ARG A 84 -57.46 5.99 -17.42
CA ARG A 84 -56.85 7.22 -17.96
C ARG A 84 -55.61 7.63 -17.19
N VAL A 85 -55.63 7.60 -15.86
CA VAL A 85 -54.48 7.95 -15.02
C VAL A 85 -53.32 6.97 -15.23
N LYS A 86 -53.58 5.66 -15.23
CA LYS A 86 -52.58 4.63 -15.47
C LYS A 86 -51.95 4.77 -16.86
N ARG A 87 -52.77 4.98 -17.90
CA ARG A 87 -52.31 5.16 -19.27
C ARG A 87 -51.46 6.42 -19.42
N GLY A 88 -51.94 7.55 -18.90
CA GLY A 88 -51.22 8.81 -18.96
C GLY A 88 -49.86 8.76 -18.26
N PHE A 89 -49.72 8.01 -17.16
CA PHE A 89 -48.41 7.80 -16.53
C PHE A 89 -47.48 6.90 -17.35
N ARG A 90 -48.00 5.88 -18.04
CA ARG A 90 -47.19 5.03 -18.94
C ARG A 90 -46.68 5.81 -20.15
N GLU A 91 -47.44 6.78 -20.62
CA GLU A 91 -47.14 7.62 -21.78
C GLU A 91 -46.30 8.87 -21.43
N ASP A 92 -46.15 9.22 -20.15
CA ASP A 92 -45.39 10.41 -19.71
C ASP A 92 -43.87 10.17 -19.77
N ALA A 93 -43.20 10.82 -20.73
CA ALA A 93 -41.75 10.78 -20.90
C ALA A 93 -40.97 11.32 -19.68
N GLU A 94 -41.62 12.15 -18.85
CA GLU A 94 -41.06 12.73 -17.63
C GLU A 94 -41.75 12.17 -16.36
N ALA A 95 -42.29 10.96 -16.44
CA ALA A 95 -42.99 10.30 -15.33
C ALA A 95 -42.19 10.29 -14.00
N VAL A 96 -40.86 10.26 -14.06
CA VAL A 96 -40.00 10.32 -12.87
C VAL A 96 -40.08 11.67 -12.17
N ALA A 97 -40.06 12.78 -12.92
CA ALA A 97 -40.20 14.12 -12.37
C ALA A 97 -41.65 14.41 -11.94
N HIS A 98 -42.63 13.87 -12.68
CA HIS A 98 -44.05 14.10 -12.44
C HIS A 98 -44.71 13.09 -11.49
N ALA A 99 -43.95 12.17 -10.87
CA ALA A 99 -44.49 11.09 -10.04
C ALA A 99 -45.48 11.57 -8.97
N SER A 100 -45.18 12.67 -8.27
CA SER A 100 -46.07 13.23 -7.24
C SER A 100 -47.41 13.70 -7.80
N LYS A 101 -47.43 14.31 -9.00
CA LYS A 101 -48.67 14.79 -9.64
C LYS A 101 -49.56 13.61 -10.04
N TRP A 102 -48.97 12.54 -10.56
CA TRP A 102 -49.69 11.32 -10.91
C TRP A 102 -50.24 10.59 -9.68
N ALA A 103 -49.49 10.56 -8.58
CA ALA A 103 -49.96 10.02 -7.31
C ALA A 103 -51.19 10.79 -6.75
N GLN A 104 -51.18 12.12 -6.84
CA GLN A 104 -52.33 12.95 -6.45
C GLN A 104 -53.56 12.69 -7.32
N ARG A 105 -53.39 12.60 -8.65
CA ARG A 105 -54.48 12.24 -9.58
C ARG A 105 -55.07 10.87 -9.26
N TYR A 106 -54.22 9.87 -9.00
CA TYR A 106 -54.66 8.54 -8.59
C TYR A 106 -55.45 8.57 -7.27
N THR A 107 -55.01 9.38 -6.30
CA THR A 107 -55.68 9.56 -5.01
C THR A 107 -57.06 10.21 -5.18
N ALA A 108 -57.20 11.19 -6.07
CA ALA A 108 -58.50 11.80 -6.38
C ALA A 108 -59.49 10.78 -6.97
N VAL A 109 -59.04 9.93 -7.90
CA VAL A 109 -59.89 8.85 -8.45
C VAL A 109 -60.21 7.80 -7.38
N THR A 110 -59.29 7.55 -6.46
CA THR A 110 -59.50 6.65 -5.32
C THR A 110 -60.59 7.14 -4.38
N ALA A 111 -60.70 8.45 -4.14
CA ALA A 111 -61.82 9.03 -3.39
C ALA A 111 -63.17 8.75 -4.06
N LEU A 112 -63.24 8.91 -5.39
CA LEU A 112 -64.45 8.62 -6.16
C LEU A 112 -64.85 7.14 -6.07
N SER A 113 -63.88 6.22 -6.21
CA SER A 113 -64.16 4.78 -6.06
C SER A 113 -64.56 4.40 -4.63
N GLY A 114 -63.99 5.03 -3.60
CA GLY A 114 -64.42 4.83 -2.22
C GLY A 114 -65.85 5.34 -1.97
N SER A 115 -66.21 6.45 -2.60
CA SER A 115 -67.55 7.05 -2.53
C SER A 115 -68.64 6.13 -3.07
N THR A 116 -68.33 5.19 -3.97
CA THR A 116 -69.25 4.14 -4.44
C THR A 116 -69.86 3.37 -3.26
N TRP A 117 -69.02 2.89 -2.35
CA TRP A 117 -69.47 2.11 -1.18
C TRP A 117 -70.07 2.99 -0.10
N GLY A 118 -69.61 4.24 0.02
CA GLY A 118 -70.25 5.25 0.86
C GLY A 118 -71.67 5.60 0.41
N LEU A 119 -71.90 5.71 -0.90
CA LEU A 119 -73.22 5.91 -1.49
C LEU A 119 -74.10 4.68 -1.30
N ALA A 120 -73.56 3.48 -1.52
CA ALA A 120 -74.26 2.22 -1.26
C ALA A 120 -74.68 2.11 0.22
N ALA A 121 -73.83 2.53 1.17
CA ALA A 121 -74.16 2.58 2.58
C ALA A 121 -75.38 3.46 2.85
N TRP A 122 -75.41 4.68 2.28
CA TRP A 122 -76.55 5.58 2.42
C TRP A 122 -77.82 5.01 1.78
N LEU A 123 -77.73 4.45 0.58
CA LEU A 123 -78.91 3.97 -0.15
C LEU A 123 -79.48 2.67 0.41
N TRP A 124 -78.66 1.79 0.97
CA TRP A 124 -79.06 0.42 1.31
C TRP A 124 -79.20 0.15 2.81
N LEU A 125 -78.48 0.84 3.70
CA LEU A 125 -78.49 0.55 5.14
C LEU A 125 -79.68 1.10 5.96
N PRO A 126 -80.26 2.30 5.69
CA PRO A 126 -81.20 2.94 6.62
C PRO A 126 -82.40 2.08 7.04
N HIS A 127 -82.88 1.22 6.14
CA HIS A 127 -84.05 0.36 6.35
C HIS A 127 -83.68 -1.13 6.51
N ALA A 128 -82.39 -1.47 6.47
CA ALA A 128 -81.93 -2.86 6.52
C ALA A 128 -81.92 -3.39 7.96
N PRO A 129 -82.24 -4.68 8.18
CA PRO A 129 -82.15 -5.32 9.49
C PRO A 129 -80.69 -5.54 9.89
N LEU A 130 -80.48 -5.79 11.19
CA LEU A 130 -79.15 -5.92 11.80
C LEU A 130 -78.25 -6.96 11.10
N THR A 131 -78.81 -8.07 10.62
CA THR A 131 -78.05 -9.12 9.89
C THR A 131 -77.44 -8.60 8.59
N HIS A 132 -78.17 -7.76 7.85
CA HIS A 132 -77.71 -7.19 6.60
C HIS A 132 -76.71 -6.06 6.84
N GLN A 133 -76.91 -5.29 7.91
CA GLN A 133 -75.95 -4.29 8.36
C GLN A 133 -74.59 -4.93 8.71
N PHE A 134 -74.58 -6.04 9.46
CA PHE A 134 -73.34 -6.79 9.72
C PHE A 134 -72.70 -7.33 8.45
N PHE A 135 -73.48 -7.94 7.55
CA PHE A 135 -72.99 -8.39 6.25
C PHE A 135 -72.30 -7.26 5.47
N PHE A 136 -72.92 -6.08 5.40
CA PHE A 136 -72.34 -4.94 4.71
C PHE A 136 -71.04 -4.45 5.37
N THR A 137 -71.01 -4.30 6.71
CA THR A 137 -69.79 -3.90 7.43
C THR A 137 -68.66 -4.91 7.28
N PHE A 138 -68.97 -6.21 7.23
CA PHE A 138 -68.00 -7.26 6.93
C PHE A 138 -67.40 -7.08 5.54
N VAL A 139 -68.24 -6.87 4.51
CA VAL A 139 -67.75 -6.57 3.15
C VAL A 139 -66.86 -5.33 3.14
N LEU A 140 -67.24 -4.24 3.82
CA LEU A 140 -66.40 -3.05 3.90
C LEU A 140 -65.05 -3.31 4.55
N SER A 141 -65.00 -4.12 5.62
CA SER A 141 -63.74 -4.47 6.30
C SER A 141 -62.79 -5.25 5.38
N VAL A 142 -63.33 -6.17 4.58
CA VAL A 142 -62.56 -6.94 3.58
C VAL A 142 -62.02 -6.00 2.50
N LEU A 143 -62.84 -5.07 1.99
CA LEU A 143 -62.42 -4.09 0.98
C LEU A 143 -61.35 -3.12 1.49
N CYS A 144 -61.47 -2.66 2.74
CA CYS A 144 -60.47 -1.81 3.38
C CYS A 144 -59.14 -2.57 3.56
N THR A 145 -59.19 -3.83 3.97
CA THR A 145 -58.00 -4.69 4.14
C THR A 145 -57.32 -4.98 2.79
N ALA A 146 -58.09 -5.35 1.77
CA ALA A 146 -57.58 -5.57 0.41
C ALA A 146 -56.95 -4.30 -0.18
N THR A 147 -57.49 -3.13 0.17
CA THR A 147 -56.93 -1.84 -0.25
C THR A 147 -55.59 -1.53 0.43
N ALA A 148 -55.42 -1.90 1.70
CA ALA A 148 -54.12 -1.76 2.35
C ALA A 148 -53.04 -2.60 1.65
N VAL A 149 -53.36 -3.78 1.11
CA VAL A 149 -52.40 -4.58 0.32
C VAL A 149 -52.11 -3.90 -1.03
N THR A 150 -53.17 -3.59 -1.79
CA THR A 150 -53.06 -3.16 -3.19
C THR A 150 -52.54 -1.72 -3.34
N ARG A 151 -52.67 -0.90 -2.31
CA ARG A 151 -52.30 0.53 -2.34
C ARG A 151 -51.25 0.94 -1.29
N ALA A 152 -50.66 0.00 -0.55
CA ALA A 152 -49.67 0.31 0.50
C ALA A 152 -48.43 1.06 0.00
N THR A 153 -48.05 0.92 -1.28
CA THR A 153 -46.92 1.68 -1.84
C THR A 153 -47.14 3.21 -1.81
N TYR A 154 -48.39 3.65 -1.66
CA TYR A 154 -48.76 5.06 -1.48
C TYR A 154 -49.90 5.23 -0.45
N PRO A 155 -49.59 5.32 0.86
CA PRO A 155 -50.59 5.35 1.94
C PRO A 155 -51.68 6.42 1.85
N PRO A 156 -51.44 7.64 1.31
CA PRO A 156 -52.53 8.61 1.16
C PRO A 156 -53.72 8.03 0.36
N ALA A 157 -53.47 7.17 -0.63
CA ALA A 157 -54.55 6.51 -1.36
C ALA A 157 -55.32 5.49 -0.49
N VAL A 158 -54.63 4.78 0.42
CA VAL A 158 -55.28 3.86 1.38
C VAL A 158 -56.18 4.65 2.32
N PHE A 159 -55.66 5.71 2.95
CA PHE A 159 -56.42 6.51 3.90
C PHE A 159 -57.61 7.23 3.26
N VAL A 160 -57.45 7.74 2.04
CA VAL A 160 -58.55 8.35 1.30
C VAL A 160 -59.62 7.31 0.97
N TYR A 161 -59.25 6.14 0.43
CA TYR A 161 -60.22 5.10 0.11
C TYR A 161 -61.01 4.68 1.35
N THR A 162 -60.31 4.32 2.43
CA THR A 162 -60.95 3.80 3.65
C THR A 162 -61.84 4.84 4.32
N SER A 163 -61.46 6.12 4.29
CA SER A 163 -62.28 7.21 4.82
C SER A 163 -63.60 7.36 4.06
N PHE A 164 -63.56 7.35 2.72
CA PHE A 164 -64.77 7.49 1.89
C PHE A 164 -65.66 6.25 1.92
N VAL A 165 -65.08 5.05 2.08
CA VAL A 165 -65.82 3.80 2.21
C VAL A 165 -66.54 3.72 3.57
N ALA A 166 -65.86 4.05 4.67
CA ALA A 166 -66.37 3.78 6.01
C ALA A 166 -67.14 4.95 6.65
N SER A 167 -66.83 6.21 6.30
CA SER A 167 -67.42 7.36 6.99
C SER A 167 -68.95 7.41 6.92
N PRO A 168 -69.65 7.11 5.79
CA PRO A 168 -71.10 7.16 5.77
C PRO A 168 -71.73 6.05 6.62
N THR A 169 -71.15 4.85 6.62
CA THR A 169 -71.60 3.74 7.47
C THR A 169 -71.42 4.04 8.95
N ILE A 170 -70.26 4.56 9.34
CA ILE A 170 -69.98 4.96 10.72
C ILE A 170 -70.94 6.07 11.17
N LEU A 171 -71.14 7.09 10.32
CA LEU A 171 -72.05 8.19 10.63
C LEU A 171 -73.48 7.70 10.84
N LEU A 172 -73.99 6.81 9.98
CA LEU A 172 -75.33 6.23 10.11
C LEU A 172 -75.51 5.45 11.43
N PHE A 173 -74.51 4.69 11.86
CA PHE A 173 -74.55 4.00 13.16
C PHE A 173 -74.48 4.97 14.33
N VAL A 174 -73.57 5.95 14.29
CA VAL A 174 -73.43 6.94 15.36
C VAL A 174 -74.73 7.74 15.56
N LEU A 175 -75.41 8.11 14.46
CA LEU A 175 -76.71 8.80 14.51
C LEU A 175 -77.84 7.95 15.11
N ARG A 176 -77.73 6.61 15.10
CA ARG A 176 -78.73 5.70 15.68
C ARG A 176 -78.66 5.64 17.21
N GLY A 177 -77.46 5.85 17.78
CA GLY A 177 -77.25 6.03 19.22
C GLY A 177 -77.47 4.79 20.11
N ASP A 178 -77.59 3.58 19.55
CA ASP A 178 -77.75 2.34 20.32
C ASP A 178 -76.40 1.72 20.74
N ALA A 179 -76.44 0.84 21.75
CA ALA A 179 -75.24 0.22 22.33
C ALA A 179 -74.40 -0.55 21.29
N ILE A 180 -75.04 -1.17 20.29
CA ILE A 180 -74.36 -1.90 19.22
C ILE A 180 -73.61 -0.92 18.31
N SER A 181 -74.19 0.24 17.98
CA SER A 181 -73.54 1.27 17.18
C SER A 181 -72.30 1.86 17.86
N VAL A 182 -72.34 2.05 19.18
CA VAL A 182 -71.16 2.46 19.96
C VAL A 182 -70.05 1.41 19.90
N ALA A 183 -70.41 0.12 20.04
CA ALA A 183 -69.44 -0.97 19.93
C ALA A 183 -68.81 -1.06 18.53
N ILE A 184 -69.61 -0.92 17.46
CA ILE A 184 -69.15 -0.89 16.07
C ILE A 184 -68.19 0.29 15.85
N PHE A 185 -68.50 1.47 16.39
CA PHE A 185 -67.63 2.63 16.29
C PHE A 185 -66.26 2.40 16.94
N VAL A 186 -66.23 1.84 18.16
CA VAL A 186 -64.98 1.51 18.87
C VAL A 186 -64.19 0.44 18.11
N LEU A 187 -64.84 -0.62 17.63
CA LEU A 187 -64.19 -1.65 16.82
C LEU A 187 -63.65 -1.11 15.49
N ALA A 188 -64.37 -0.18 14.85
CA ALA A 188 -63.91 0.51 13.65
C ALA A 188 -62.66 1.35 13.93
N LEU A 189 -62.60 2.09 15.04
CA LEU A 189 -61.40 2.83 15.45
C LEU A 189 -60.19 1.91 15.65
N LEU A 190 -60.38 0.78 16.33
CA LEU A 190 -59.33 -0.22 16.51
C LEU A 190 -58.88 -0.82 15.17
N PHE A 191 -59.83 -1.17 14.29
CA PHE A 191 -59.55 -1.66 12.95
C PHE A 191 -58.77 -0.65 12.10
N PHE A 192 -59.14 0.63 12.11
CA PHE A 192 -58.40 1.65 11.36
C PHE A 192 -57.02 1.94 11.96
N ALA A 193 -56.86 1.85 13.28
CA ALA A 193 -55.55 1.97 13.92
C ALA A 193 -54.62 0.83 13.50
N THR A 194 -55.10 -0.42 13.50
CA THR A 194 -54.31 -1.58 13.06
C THR A 194 -54.02 -1.53 11.56
N LEU A 195 -55.02 -1.16 10.75
CA LEU A 195 -54.87 -0.98 9.30
C LEU A 195 -53.83 0.10 8.97
N ALA A 196 -53.82 1.22 9.71
CA ALA A 196 -52.85 2.29 9.54
C ALA A 196 -51.42 1.83 9.89
N GLY A 197 -51.26 1.11 11.00
CA GLY A 197 -49.98 0.51 11.39
C GLY A 197 -49.47 -0.47 10.34
N TRP A 198 -50.32 -1.39 9.89
CA TRP A 198 -49.97 -2.37 8.88
C TRP A 198 -49.64 -1.73 7.52
N THR A 199 -50.42 -0.72 7.09
CA THR A 199 -50.16 0.03 5.84
C THR A 199 -48.79 0.70 5.88
N ARG A 200 -48.42 1.33 7.00
CA ARG A 200 -47.10 1.97 7.17
C ARG A 200 -45.97 0.93 7.14
N GLN A 201 -46.17 -0.21 7.81
CA GLN A 201 -45.20 -1.32 7.81
C GLN A 201 -44.95 -1.82 6.38
N VAL A 202 -46.01 -2.14 5.64
CA VAL A 202 -45.91 -2.64 4.26
C VAL A 202 -45.28 -1.60 3.34
N GLN A 203 -45.66 -0.32 3.48
CA GLN A 203 -45.03 0.78 2.73
C GLN A 203 -43.53 0.85 2.98
N HIS A 204 -43.12 0.77 4.25
CA HIS A 204 -41.71 0.80 4.63
C HIS A 204 -40.93 -0.33 3.94
N SER A 205 -41.46 -1.56 4.02
CA SER A 205 -40.85 -2.72 3.36
C SER A 205 -40.72 -2.57 1.85
N TYR A 206 -41.76 -2.08 1.16
CA TYR A 206 -41.66 -1.81 -0.29
C TYR A 206 -40.65 -0.71 -0.62
N ARG A 207 -40.64 0.38 0.16
CA ARG A 207 -39.73 1.51 -0.06
C ARG A 207 -38.27 1.10 0.13
N GLU A 208 -37.97 0.32 1.15
CA GLU A 208 -36.62 -0.22 1.38
C GLU A 208 -36.22 -1.20 0.29
N ALA A 209 -37.09 -2.14 -0.09
CA ALA A 209 -36.79 -3.12 -1.13
C ALA A 209 -36.46 -2.45 -2.48
N VAL A 210 -37.25 -1.44 -2.88
CA VAL A 210 -36.99 -0.69 -4.12
C VAL A 210 -35.75 0.17 -4.01
N ARG A 211 -35.53 0.83 -2.87
CA ARG A 211 -34.33 1.64 -2.62
C ARG A 211 -33.06 0.79 -2.72
N LEU A 212 -33.00 -0.34 -2.02
CA LEU A 212 -31.87 -1.26 -2.05
C LEU A 212 -31.62 -1.79 -3.46
N ARG A 213 -32.68 -2.10 -4.22
CA ARG A 213 -32.54 -2.54 -5.61
C ARG A 213 -31.90 -1.47 -6.49
N LEU A 214 -32.27 -0.20 -6.33
CA LEU A 214 -31.68 0.91 -7.09
C LEU A 214 -30.22 1.16 -6.67
N GLU A 215 -29.94 1.19 -5.35
CA GLU A 215 -28.58 1.36 -4.83
C GLU A 215 -27.65 0.22 -5.27
N ASN A 216 -28.11 -1.03 -5.24
CA ASN A 216 -27.33 -2.19 -5.72
C ASN A 216 -27.04 -2.12 -7.22
N ALA A 217 -27.98 -1.63 -8.03
CA ALA A 217 -27.77 -1.46 -9.46
C ALA A 217 -26.70 -0.40 -9.75
N ASP A 218 -26.79 0.77 -9.09
CA ASP A 218 -25.79 1.84 -9.20
C ASP A 218 -24.40 1.37 -8.71
N LEU A 219 -24.36 0.60 -7.62
CA LEU A 219 -23.11 0.04 -7.09
C LEU A 219 -22.48 -0.95 -8.07
N LEU A 220 -23.27 -1.85 -8.65
CA LEU A 220 -22.78 -2.84 -9.61
C LEU A 220 -22.19 -2.17 -10.86
N GLU A 221 -22.82 -1.11 -11.35
CA GLU A 221 -22.31 -0.32 -12.48
C GLU A 221 -20.97 0.35 -12.14
N ARG A 222 -20.86 0.94 -10.94
CA ARG A 222 -19.61 1.56 -10.47
C ARG A 222 -18.49 0.53 -10.30
N MET A 223 -18.79 -0.62 -9.69
CA MET A 223 -17.82 -1.70 -9.51
C MET A 223 -17.33 -2.24 -10.85
N SER A 224 -18.23 -2.44 -11.81
CA SER A 224 -17.86 -2.91 -13.16
C SER A 224 -16.93 -1.93 -13.87
N ARG A 225 -17.21 -0.62 -13.81
CA ARG A 225 -16.34 0.42 -14.40
C ARG A 225 -14.97 0.47 -13.72
N ALA A 226 -14.93 0.38 -12.40
CA ALA A 226 -13.67 0.37 -11.65
C ALA A 226 -12.83 -0.86 -11.99
N HIS A 227 -13.44 -2.04 -12.10
CA HIS A 227 -12.76 -3.26 -12.50
C HIS A 227 -12.16 -3.16 -13.91
N ALA A 228 -12.94 -2.66 -14.88
CA ALA A 228 -12.46 -2.50 -16.25
C ALA A 228 -11.25 -1.54 -16.33
N ALA A 229 -11.30 -0.43 -15.60
CA ALA A 229 -10.19 0.52 -15.53
C ALA A 229 -8.94 -0.07 -14.86
N ALA A 230 -9.10 -0.85 -13.79
CA ALA A 230 -8.00 -1.52 -13.12
C ALA A 230 -7.34 -2.58 -14.01
N ASP A 231 -8.13 -3.38 -14.71
CA ASP A 231 -7.62 -4.41 -15.64
C ASP A 231 -6.85 -3.79 -16.81
N GLN A 232 -7.31 -2.65 -17.33
CA GLN A 232 -6.60 -1.91 -18.37
C GLN A 232 -5.22 -1.45 -17.87
N LYS A 233 -5.15 -0.79 -16.71
CA LYS A 233 -3.89 -0.34 -16.12
C LYS A 233 -2.93 -1.49 -15.84
N ARG A 234 -3.44 -2.64 -15.38
CA ARG A 234 -2.61 -3.83 -15.16
C ARG A 234 -1.95 -4.30 -16.46
N ARG A 235 -2.71 -4.38 -17.56
CA ARG A 235 -2.19 -4.78 -18.88
C ARG A 235 -1.16 -3.79 -19.43
N GLU A 236 -1.38 -2.49 -19.23
CA GLU A 236 -0.42 -1.46 -19.63
C GLU A 236 0.91 -1.60 -18.86
N ALA A 237 0.83 -1.81 -17.54
CA ALA A 237 2.01 -2.04 -16.71
C ALA A 237 2.76 -3.33 -17.07
N GLU A 238 2.03 -4.43 -17.35
CA GLU A 238 2.63 -5.69 -17.80
C GLU A 238 3.38 -5.54 -19.13
N ARG A 239 2.81 -4.79 -20.09
CA ARG A 239 3.47 -4.50 -21.38
C ARG A 239 4.73 -3.65 -21.20
N ALA A 240 4.64 -2.56 -20.44
CA ALA A 240 5.79 -1.69 -20.17
C ALA A 240 6.93 -2.45 -19.49
N LYS A 241 6.61 -3.35 -18.54
CA LYS A 241 7.60 -4.21 -17.89
C LYS A 241 8.26 -5.17 -18.89
N ALA A 242 7.48 -5.82 -19.75
CA ALA A 242 8.01 -6.74 -20.75
C ALA A 242 8.93 -6.03 -21.75
N GLU A 243 8.57 -4.83 -22.20
CA GLU A 243 9.40 -4.00 -23.08
C GLU A 243 10.71 -3.60 -22.41
N ALA A 244 10.67 -3.15 -21.15
CA ALA A 244 11.86 -2.80 -20.38
C ALA A 244 12.80 -4.02 -20.20
N GLN A 245 12.25 -5.19 -19.90
CA GLN A 245 13.03 -6.43 -19.76
C GLN A 245 13.68 -6.86 -21.08
N ALA A 246 12.96 -6.77 -22.20
CA ALA A 246 13.50 -7.08 -23.52
C ALA A 246 14.64 -6.12 -23.91
N ALA A 247 14.49 -4.83 -23.62
CA ALA A 247 15.53 -3.83 -23.85
C ALA A 247 16.79 -4.10 -23.00
N ALA A 248 16.62 -4.43 -21.72
CA ALA A 248 17.72 -4.77 -20.81
C ALA A 248 18.48 -6.03 -21.28
N ALA A 249 17.77 -7.09 -21.67
CA ALA A 249 18.38 -8.31 -22.19
C ALA A 249 19.19 -8.05 -23.47
N THR A 250 18.66 -7.24 -24.40
CA THR A 250 19.36 -6.87 -25.64
C THR A 250 20.64 -6.07 -25.34
N LYS A 251 20.57 -5.14 -24.37
CA LYS A 251 21.72 -4.35 -23.94
C LYS A 251 22.83 -5.23 -23.35
N GLY A 252 22.47 -6.19 -22.49
CA GLY A 252 23.43 -7.15 -21.92
C GLY A 252 24.13 -7.99 -22.99
N ALA A 253 23.36 -8.59 -23.90
CA ALA A 253 23.92 -9.41 -25.00
C ALA A 253 24.86 -8.60 -25.92
N PHE A 254 24.53 -7.33 -26.18
CA PHE A 254 25.39 -6.45 -26.96
C PHE A 254 26.71 -6.14 -26.24
N LEU A 255 26.67 -5.87 -24.94
CA LEU A 255 27.87 -5.61 -24.14
C LEU A 255 28.78 -6.84 -24.09
N ASP A 256 28.22 -8.04 -23.86
CA ASP A 256 28.97 -9.29 -23.87
C ASP A 256 29.69 -9.53 -25.21
N MET A 257 29.00 -9.30 -26.33
CA MET A 257 29.59 -9.41 -27.67
C MET A 257 30.74 -8.42 -27.87
N LEU A 258 30.54 -7.14 -27.51
CA LEU A 258 31.59 -6.12 -27.61
C LEU A 258 32.80 -6.47 -26.74
N GLY A 259 32.58 -7.04 -25.56
CA GLY A 259 33.64 -7.49 -24.68
C GLY A 259 34.61 -8.46 -25.34
N HIS A 260 34.07 -9.50 -25.96
CA HIS A 260 34.87 -10.49 -26.68
C HIS A 260 35.61 -9.89 -27.88
N GLU A 261 34.95 -9.03 -28.65
CA GLU A 261 35.52 -8.38 -29.84
C GLU A 261 36.62 -7.37 -29.49
N VAL A 262 36.57 -6.73 -28.31
CA VAL A 262 37.59 -5.77 -27.86
C VAL A 262 38.74 -6.44 -27.12
N ARG A 263 38.50 -7.52 -26.38
CA ARG A 263 39.56 -8.24 -25.63
C ARG A 263 40.63 -8.81 -26.58
N ALA A 264 40.23 -9.31 -27.74
CA ALA A 264 41.14 -9.90 -28.73
C ALA A 264 42.19 -8.92 -29.28
N PRO A 265 41.84 -7.73 -29.82
CA PRO A 265 42.81 -6.76 -30.32
C PRO A 265 43.68 -6.19 -29.20
N LEU A 266 43.15 -5.93 -28.00
CA LEU A 266 43.94 -5.44 -26.86
C LEU A 266 44.99 -6.45 -26.40
N SER A 267 44.62 -7.72 -26.33
CA SER A 267 45.55 -8.82 -26.03
C SER A 267 46.64 -8.93 -27.10
N SER A 268 46.29 -8.66 -28.37
CA SER A 268 47.25 -8.60 -29.47
C SER A 268 48.24 -7.45 -29.31
N MET A 269 47.75 -6.23 -29.02
CA MET A 269 48.58 -5.05 -28.78
C MET A 269 49.55 -5.26 -27.60
N ALA A 270 49.06 -5.81 -26.48
CA ALA A 270 49.91 -6.11 -25.32
C ALA A 270 51.03 -7.10 -25.68
N ARG A 271 50.72 -8.17 -26.42
CA ARG A 271 51.73 -9.14 -26.88
C ARG A 271 52.74 -8.51 -27.83
N MET A 272 52.30 -7.68 -28.78
CA MET A 272 53.18 -6.98 -29.71
C MET A 272 54.11 -6.02 -28.97
N ALA A 273 53.60 -5.26 -27.99
CA ALA A 273 54.39 -4.37 -27.17
C ALA A 273 55.41 -5.12 -26.31
N ALA A 274 55.02 -6.23 -25.68
CA ALA A 274 55.91 -7.10 -24.91
C ALA A 274 57.01 -7.72 -25.78
N GLN A 275 56.68 -8.11 -27.02
CA GLN A 275 57.65 -8.61 -28.00
C GLN A 275 58.63 -7.52 -28.43
N LEU A 276 58.13 -6.30 -28.69
CA LEU A 276 58.95 -5.14 -29.05
C LEU A 276 59.95 -4.83 -27.93
N GLY A 277 59.50 -4.86 -26.68
CA GLY A 277 60.34 -4.61 -25.49
C GLY A 277 61.52 -5.58 -25.31
N LYS A 278 61.46 -6.79 -25.91
CA LYS A 278 62.53 -7.79 -25.89
C LYS A 278 63.60 -7.58 -26.98
N THR A 279 63.42 -6.61 -27.88
CA THR A 279 64.39 -6.28 -28.93
C THR A 279 65.42 -5.23 -28.48
N ALA A 280 66.49 -5.05 -29.25
CA ALA A 280 67.49 -4.01 -29.03
C ALA A 280 66.94 -2.61 -29.37
N LEU A 281 66.18 -2.05 -28.43
CA LEU A 281 65.61 -0.71 -28.50
C LEU A 281 66.48 0.31 -27.76
N ASP A 282 66.44 1.57 -28.20
CA ASP A 282 66.95 2.69 -27.42
C ASP A 282 66.07 2.97 -26.18
N GLY A 283 66.56 3.79 -25.24
CA GLY A 283 65.87 4.03 -23.97
C GLY A 283 64.47 4.63 -24.12
N SER A 284 64.24 5.43 -25.17
CA SER A 284 62.97 6.08 -25.46
C SER A 284 61.94 5.08 -26.03
N ALA A 285 62.33 4.27 -27.02
CA ALA A 285 61.45 3.27 -27.62
C ALA A 285 61.09 2.13 -26.64
N ARG A 286 62.00 1.77 -25.72
CA ARG A 286 61.69 0.81 -24.65
C ARG A 286 60.67 1.37 -23.65
N GLY A 287 60.75 2.66 -23.34
CA GLY A 287 59.74 3.35 -22.53
C GLY A 287 58.36 3.36 -23.19
N LEU A 288 58.31 3.68 -24.48
CA LEU A 288 57.06 3.67 -25.27
C LEU A 288 56.44 2.26 -25.35
N ALA A 289 57.24 1.22 -25.63
CA ALA A 289 56.76 -0.16 -25.67
C ALA A 289 56.13 -0.58 -24.33
N LYS A 290 56.79 -0.24 -23.21
CA LYS A 290 56.28 -0.51 -21.87
C LYS A 290 55.00 0.27 -21.55
N SER A 291 54.90 1.51 -22.04
CA SER A 291 53.68 2.32 -21.91
C SER A 291 52.51 1.69 -22.68
N ILE A 292 52.73 1.22 -23.91
CA ILE A 292 51.70 0.54 -24.71
C ILE A 292 51.24 -0.75 -24.02
N GLU A 293 52.18 -1.57 -23.55
CA GLU A 293 51.87 -2.81 -22.83
C GLU A 293 51.00 -2.53 -21.58
N THR A 294 51.42 -1.55 -20.77
CA THR A 294 50.69 -1.15 -19.55
C THR A 294 49.30 -0.60 -19.88
N THR A 295 49.18 0.22 -20.93
CA THR A 295 47.90 0.82 -21.35
C THR A 295 46.95 -0.23 -21.92
N SER A 296 47.45 -1.19 -22.70
CA SER A 296 46.62 -2.30 -23.23
C SER A 296 46.13 -3.21 -22.11
N GLN A 297 46.96 -3.51 -21.11
CA GLN A 297 46.55 -4.27 -19.94
C GLN A 297 45.51 -3.53 -19.10
N LEU A 298 45.68 -2.22 -18.90
CA LEU A 298 44.69 -1.37 -18.23
C LEU A 298 43.36 -1.40 -18.98
N LEU A 299 43.36 -1.20 -20.30
CA LEU A 299 42.13 -1.19 -21.09
C LEU A 299 41.40 -2.54 -21.03
N SER A 300 42.13 -3.66 -21.10
CA SER A 300 41.53 -4.99 -20.96
C SER A 300 40.85 -5.17 -19.60
N ARG A 301 41.49 -4.76 -18.50
CA ARG A 301 40.87 -4.81 -17.17
C ARG A 301 39.61 -3.97 -17.09
N LEU A 302 39.64 -2.73 -17.63
CA LEU A 302 38.46 -1.86 -17.64
C LEU A 302 37.29 -2.46 -18.42
N PHE A 303 37.57 -3.15 -19.54
CA PHE A 303 36.54 -3.87 -20.29
C PHE A 303 36.01 -5.07 -19.51
N ASP A 304 36.88 -5.85 -18.89
CA ASP A 304 36.49 -7.02 -18.09
C ASP A 304 35.62 -6.59 -16.88
N ASP A 305 35.99 -5.50 -16.20
CA ASP A 305 35.22 -4.90 -15.11
C ASP A 305 33.85 -4.40 -15.58
N MET A 306 33.77 -3.78 -16.76
CA MET A 306 32.50 -3.31 -17.34
C MET A 306 31.58 -4.47 -17.72
N LEU A 307 32.14 -5.58 -18.22
CA LEU A 307 31.40 -6.80 -18.54
C LEU A 307 30.89 -7.50 -17.28
N ASP A 308 31.76 -7.70 -16.29
CA ASP A 308 31.39 -8.26 -15.00
C ASP A 308 30.25 -7.43 -14.38
N PHE A 309 30.33 -6.09 -14.44
CA PHE A 309 29.26 -5.20 -14.00
C PHE A 309 27.95 -5.39 -14.79
N SER A 310 28.02 -5.47 -16.13
CA SER A 310 26.85 -5.71 -16.98
C SER A 310 26.18 -7.06 -16.68
N GLN A 311 26.95 -8.11 -16.45
CA GLN A 311 26.44 -9.45 -16.08
C GLN A 311 25.87 -9.47 -14.66
N MET A 312 26.40 -8.64 -13.77
CA MET A 312 25.86 -8.45 -12.43
C MET A 312 24.54 -7.68 -12.42
N GLU A 313 24.36 -6.65 -13.27
CA GLU A 313 23.09 -5.92 -13.41
C GLU A 313 21.97 -6.82 -13.93
N THR A 314 22.27 -7.74 -14.84
CA THR A 314 21.30 -8.68 -15.43
C THR A 314 21.13 -9.97 -14.62
N GLN A 315 21.81 -10.12 -13.49
CA GLN A 315 21.82 -11.32 -12.64
C GLN A 315 22.26 -12.61 -13.37
N THR A 316 23.08 -12.49 -14.43
CA THR A 316 23.56 -13.64 -15.21
C THR A 316 24.91 -14.18 -14.75
N LEU A 317 25.61 -13.47 -13.85
CA LEU A 317 26.89 -13.93 -13.29
C LEU A 317 26.67 -15.21 -12.46
N THR A 318 27.31 -16.31 -12.86
CA THR A 318 27.27 -17.59 -12.14
C THR A 318 28.61 -17.86 -11.45
N LEU A 319 28.55 -18.24 -10.18
CA LEU A 319 29.75 -18.60 -9.40
C LEU A 319 30.13 -20.07 -9.63
N ALA A 320 31.43 -20.36 -9.60
CA ALA A 320 31.97 -21.71 -9.70
C ALA A 320 32.65 -22.16 -8.39
N PRO A 321 31.88 -22.42 -7.31
CA PRO A 321 32.44 -22.77 -6.01
C PRO A 321 33.18 -24.11 -6.03
N ARG A 322 34.39 -24.13 -5.47
CA ARG A 322 35.24 -25.32 -5.30
C ARG A 322 35.97 -25.29 -3.96
N GLN A 323 36.38 -26.47 -3.48
CA GLN A 323 37.22 -26.57 -2.28
C GLN A 323 38.61 -25.96 -2.54
N LEU A 324 39.06 -25.10 -1.63
CA LEU A 324 40.35 -24.40 -1.69
C LEU A 324 40.96 -24.23 -0.29
N ASP A 325 42.29 -24.10 -0.21
CA ASP A 325 42.99 -23.65 1.00
C ASP A 325 43.06 -22.10 0.99
N PRO A 326 42.36 -21.40 1.90
CA PRO A 326 42.36 -19.93 1.92
C PRO A 326 43.75 -19.36 2.25
N SER A 327 44.58 -20.10 2.98
CA SER A 327 45.95 -19.70 3.32
C SER A 327 46.86 -19.76 2.10
N GLU A 328 46.73 -20.80 1.27
CA GLU A 328 47.47 -20.92 0.01
C GLU A 328 47.08 -19.80 -0.97
N LEU A 329 45.78 -19.55 -1.11
CA LEU A 329 45.28 -18.48 -1.98
C LEU A 329 45.78 -17.09 -1.55
N ALA A 330 45.75 -16.80 -0.24
CA ALA A 330 46.27 -15.54 0.30
C ALA A 330 47.78 -15.40 0.08
N ARG A 331 48.56 -16.48 0.28
CA ARG A 331 50.01 -16.52 -0.02
C ARG A 331 50.29 -16.23 -1.49
N ASP A 332 49.54 -16.83 -2.40
CA ASP A 332 49.70 -16.62 -3.84
C ASP A 332 49.42 -15.17 -4.24
N VAL A 333 48.35 -14.58 -3.70
CA VAL A 333 47.99 -13.18 -3.99
C VAL A 333 49.08 -12.23 -3.49
N VAL A 334 49.55 -12.41 -2.25
CA VAL A 334 50.63 -11.57 -1.68
C VAL A 334 51.93 -11.73 -2.48
N ARG A 335 52.25 -12.95 -2.92
CA ARG A 335 53.42 -13.20 -3.76
C ARG A 335 53.32 -12.47 -5.10
N ALA A 336 52.14 -12.45 -5.72
CA ALA A 336 51.91 -11.74 -6.97
C ALA A 336 52.02 -10.21 -6.84
N MET A 337 51.56 -9.65 -5.71
CA MET A 337 51.53 -8.19 -5.49
C MET A 337 52.82 -7.62 -4.86
N ARG A 338 53.72 -8.48 -4.37
CA ARG A 338 54.96 -8.07 -3.68
C ARG A 338 55.88 -7.19 -4.55
N ASP A 339 56.00 -7.51 -5.84
CA ASP A 339 56.81 -6.71 -6.76
C ASP A 339 56.24 -5.31 -6.99
N ALA A 340 54.91 -5.16 -6.96
CA ALA A 340 54.24 -3.87 -7.11
C ALA A 340 54.46 -2.99 -5.87
N ALA A 341 54.28 -3.55 -4.66
CA ALA A 341 54.55 -2.85 -3.40
C ALA A 341 56.03 -2.43 -3.27
N SER A 342 56.96 -3.34 -3.57
CA SER A 342 58.40 -3.10 -3.49
C SER A 342 58.86 -1.98 -4.44
N LYS A 343 58.31 -1.89 -5.66
CA LYS A 343 58.59 -0.79 -6.59
C LYS A 343 58.15 0.59 -6.07
N LYS A 344 57.13 0.64 -5.22
CA LYS A 344 56.67 1.86 -4.54
C LYS A 344 57.37 2.09 -3.19
N GLY A 345 58.26 1.17 -2.77
CA GLY A 345 58.97 1.25 -1.49
C GLY A 345 58.12 0.88 -0.27
N LEU A 346 56.98 0.20 -0.46
CA LEU A 346 56.06 -0.21 0.60
C LEU A 346 56.37 -1.64 1.08
N SER A 347 56.14 -1.91 2.37
CA SER A 347 56.09 -3.30 2.86
C SER A 347 54.73 -3.94 2.52
N LEU A 348 54.73 -5.21 2.13
CA LEU A 348 53.52 -6.03 1.96
C LEU A 348 53.66 -7.29 2.80
N GLU A 349 52.89 -7.36 3.88
CA GLU A 349 52.93 -8.45 4.85
C GLU A 349 51.66 -9.30 4.80
N LEU A 350 51.83 -10.56 5.18
CA LEU A 350 50.74 -11.53 5.27
C LEU A 350 50.66 -12.04 6.72
N ASP A 351 49.54 -11.76 7.37
CA ASP A 351 49.19 -12.25 8.70
C ASP A 351 48.10 -13.32 8.58
N LEU A 352 48.44 -14.56 8.92
CA LEU A 352 47.52 -15.69 8.93
C LEU A 352 47.29 -16.12 10.37
N ALA A 353 46.06 -16.00 10.85
CA ALA A 353 45.70 -16.52 12.16
C ALA A 353 45.82 -18.06 12.20
N THR A 354 46.15 -18.62 13.37
CA THR A 354 46.36 -20.06 13.56
C THR A 354 45.09 -20.89 13.46
N ASP A 355 43.92 -20.26 13.52
CA ASP A 355 42.60 -20.89 13.56
C ASP A 355 41.85 -20.87 12.22
N ILE A 356 42.54 -20.52 11.13
CA ILE A 356 42.00 -20.56 9.77
C ILE A 356 41.67 -22.02 9.39
N PRO A 357 40.48 -22.31 8.85
CA PRO A 357 40.13 -23.63 8.34
C PRO A 357 41.03 -24.02 7.16
N ALA A 358 41.50 -25.27 7.15
CA ALA A 358 42.36 -25.80 6.09
C ALA A 358 41.66 -25.89 4.72
N VAL A 359 40.32 -25.95 4.71
CA VAL A 359 39.51 -26.03 3.49
C VAL A 359 38.29 -25.10 3.63
N MET A 360 38.05 -24.33 2.57
CA MET A 360 36.88 -23.48 2.36
C MET A 360 36.27 -23.78 0.99
N THR A 361 34.95 -23.66 0.85
CA THR A 361 34.27 -23.77 -0.45
C THR A 361 33.91 -22.39 -0.95
N ALA A 362 34.57 -21.91 -2.00
CA ALA A 362 34.23 -20.65 -2.67
C ALA A 362 34.74 -20.66 -4.11
N ASP A 363 34.43 -19.61 -4.88
CA ASP A 363 35.02 -19.41 -6.20
C ASP A 363 36.41 -18.74 -6.03
N PRO A 364 37.53 -19.48 -6.21
CA PRO A 364 38.87 -18.93 -5.98
C PRO A 364 39.25 -17.85 -6.98
N ASP A 365 38.68 -17.84 -8.18
CA ASP A 365 39.01 -16.84 -9.20
C ASP A 365 38.38 -15.50 -8.81
N ARG A 366 37.12 -15.52 -8.35
CA ARG A 366 36.43 -14.34 -7.81
C ARG A 366 37.00 -13.89 -6.46
N LEU A 367 37.36 -14.80 -5.57
CA LEU A 367 38.02 -14.46 -4.31
C LEU A 367 39.40 -13.81 -4.54
N ARG A 368 40.18 -14.34 -5.48
CA ARG A 368 41.46 -13.75 -5.90
C ARG A 368 41.26 -12.34 -6.48
N GLN A 369 40.23 -12.15 -7.32
CA GLN A 369 39.88 -10.84 -7.87
C GLN A 369 39.58 -9.83 -6.75
N VAL A 370 38.79 -10.20 -5.75
CA VAL A 370 38.50 -9.33 -4.59
C VAL A 370 39.79 -8.95 -3.86
N LEU A 371 40.64 -9.92 -3.51
CA LEU A 371 41.88 -9.65 -2.76
C LEU A 371 42.87 -8.79 -3.56
N ILE A 372 43.03 -9.06 -4.87
CA ILE A 372 43.88 -8.25 -5.73
C ILE A 372 43.37 -6.82 -5.79
N ASN A 373 42.08 -6.60 -6.00
CA ASN A 373 41.50 -5.26 -6.08
C ASN A 373 41.69 -4.46 -4.77
N LEU A 374 41.52 -5.11 -3.61
CA LEU A 374 41.74 -4.45 -2.31
C LEU A 374 43.21 -4.13 -2.06
N ILE A 375 44.14 -5.04 -2.38
CA ILE A 375 45.58 -4.82 -2.20
C ILE A 375 46.12 -3.80 -3.20
N ASP A 376 45.65 -3.83 -4.46
CA ASP A 376 46.04 -2.86 -5.48
C ASP A 376 45.58 -1.44 -5.09
N ASN A 377 44.37 -1.30 -4.54
CA ASN A 377 43.92 -0.04 -3.95
C ASN A 377 44.82 0.40 -2.79
N ALA A 378 45.13 -0.49 -1.85
CA ALA A 378 46.00 -0.17 -0.71
C ALA A 378 47.40 0.31 -1.16
N ILE A 379 48.02 -0.37 -2.13
CA ILE A 379 49.31 0.03 -2.70
C ILE A 379 49.21 1.37 -3.45
N LYS A 380 48.12 1.57 -4.21
CA LYS A 380 47.91 2.79 -4.99
C LYS A 380 47.86 4.03 -4.08
N PHE A 381 47.13 3.98 -2.97
CA PHE A 381 46.88 5.13 -2.10
C PHE A 381 47.84 5.29 -0.91
N THR A 382 48.72 4.31 -0.65
CA THR A 382 49.75 4.42 0.40
C THR A 382 51.06 4.92 -0.19
N ASP A 383 51.62 6.02 0.32
CA ASP A 383 52.89 6.55 -0.18
C ASP A 383 54.10 6.16 0.67
N GLN A 384 53.91 5.97 1.98
CA GLN A 384 54.94 5.52 2.91
C GLN A 384 54.33 4.55 3.93
N GLY A 385 55.14 3.61 4.43
CA GLY A 385 54.68 2.57 5.36
C GLY A 385 54.48 1.23 4.66
N GLY A 386 53.30 0.65 4.81
CA GLY A 386 53.02 -0.70 4.34
C GLY A 386 51.55 -1.07 4.27
N VAL A 387 51.32 -2.25 3.71
CA VAL A 387 50.03 -2.91 3.53
C VAL A 387 50.10 -4.29 4.19
N VAL A 388 49.09 -4.65 4.98
CA VAL A 388 48.98 -5.95 5.64
C VAL A 388 47.72 -6.65 5.16
N LEU A 389 47.86 -7.81 4.53
CA LEU A 389 46.75 -8.74 4.33
C LEU A 389 46.66 -9.64 5.55
N ARG A 390 45.52 -9.62 6.23
CA ARG A 390 45.20 -10.52 7.33
C ARG A 390 44.02 -11.43 6.97
N ALA A 391 44.15 -12.72 7.26
CA ALA A 391 43.04 -13.67 7.24
C ALA A 391 42.86 -14.27 8.64
N ALA A 392 41.62 -14.30 9.13
CA ALA A 392 41.31 -14.84 10.45
C ALA A 392 39.93 -15.50 10.48
N ARG A 393 39.77 -16.54 11.30
CA ARG A 393 38.46 -17.11 11.61
C ARG A 393 37.69 -16.16 12.52
N VAL A 394 36.39 -16.03 12.27
CA VAL A 394 35.45 -15.30 13.13
C VAL A 394 34.25 -16.21 13.38
N GLU A 395 33.76 -16.24 14.61
CA GLU A 395 32.53 -16.97 14.94
C GLU A 395 31.32 -16.20 14.37
N GLY A 396 30.54 -16.90 13.55
CA GLY A 396 29.19 -16.49 13.18
C GLY A 396 28.16 -17.06 14.16
N PRO A 397 26.88 -16.69 14.05
CA PRO A 397 25.82 -17.26 14.87
C PRO A 397 25.61 -18.75 14.55
N GLU A 398 25.01 -19.47 15.51
CA GLU A 398 24.71 -20.90 15.40
C GLU A 398 25.95 -21.78 15.11
N ASP A 399 27.11 -21.45 15.69
CA ASP A 399 28.39 -22.15 15.49
C ASP A 399 28.88 -22.17 14.03
N THR A 400 28.40 -21.23 13.21
CA THR A 400 28.88 -21.08 11.83
C THR A 400 30.29 -20.48 11.82
N THR A 401 31.16 -21.03 10.97
CA THR A 401 32.52 -20.51 10.78
C THR A 401 32.52 -19.50 9.65
N LEU A 402 32.85 -18.24 9.98
CA LEU A 402 33.11 -17.19 9.01
C LEU A 402 34.62 -16.96 8.88
N LEU A 403 35.04 -16.55 7.69
CA LEU A 403 36.41 -16.15 7.43
C LEU A 403 36.45 -14.65 7.12
N ARG A 404 37.19 -13.90 7.92
CA ARG A 404 37.44 -12.47 7.70
C ARG A 404 38.77 -12.30 6.99
N PHE A 405 38.71 -11.68 5.82
CA PHE A 405 39.88 -11.12 5.15
C PHE A 405 39.89 -9.62 5.38
N SER A 406 41.05 -9.06 5.69
CA SER A 406 41.22 -7.62 5.90
C SER A 406 42.53 -7.15 5.29
N VAL A 407 42.48 -6.06 4.54
CA VAL A 407 43.63 -5.37 3.96
C VAL A 407 43.76 -4.03 4.68
N THR A 408 44.81 -3.90 5.48
CA THR A 408 45.10 -2.67 6.23
C THR A 408 46.21 -1.91 5.53
N ASP A 409 45.98 -0.63 5.27
CA ASP A 409 46.93 0.29 4.69
C ASP A 409 47.27 1.45 5.64
N THR A 410 48.38 2.12 5.38
CA THR A 410 48.87 3.27 6.18
C THR A 410 48.74 4.59 5.40
N GLY A 411 47.83 4.62 4.43
CA GLY A 411 47.59 5.76 3.55
C GLY A 411 46.80 6.90 4.21
N PRO A 412 46.22 7.80 3.41
CA PRO A 412 45.58 9.04 3.91
C PRO A 412 44.26 8.80 4.66
N GLY A 413 43.75 7.57 4.72
CA GLY A 413 42.43 7.28 5.28
C GLY A 413 41.27 7.84 4.43
N LEU A 414 40.05 7.67 4.92
CA LEU A 414 38.80 8.10 4.29
C LEU A 414 38.03 9.03 5.23
N SER A 415 37.43 10.09 4.70
CA SER A 415 36.45 10.90 5.43
C SER A 415 35.15 10.11 5.62
N GLU A 416 34.30 10.55 6.56
CA GLU A 416 33.03 9.88 6.84
C GLU A 416 32.12 9.81 5.60
N ASP A 417 32.02 10.91 4.85
CA ASP A 417 31.27 10.95 3.58
C ASP A 417 31.82 9.96 2.55
N MET A 418 33.15 9.82 2.46
CA MET A 418 33.77 8.87 1.54
C MET A 418 33.56 7.43 1.97
N ARG A 419 33.54 7.12 3.28
CA ARG A 419 33.29 5.75 3.78
C ARG A 419 31.92 5.23 3.38
N GLN A 420 30.91 6.10 3.31
CA GLN A 420 29.54 5.72 2.93
C GLN A 420 29.43 5.43 1.42
N LEU A 421 30.19 6.15 0.61
CA LEU A 421 30.09 6.12 -0.86
C LEU A 421 31.16 5.25 -1.54
N VAL A 422 32.16 4.75 -0.80
CA VAL A 422 33.34 4.07 -1.39
C VAL A 422 33.01 2.78 -2.17
N PHE A 423 31.86 2.17 -1.88
CA PHE A 423 31.36 0.96 -2.57
C PHE A 423 30.29 1.27 -3.62
N ASP A 424 29.90 2.53 -3.79
CA ASP A 424 28.91 2.95 -4.79
C ASP A 424 29.53 3.08 -6.18
N THR A 425 28.73 2.83 -7.21
CA THR A 425 29.22 2.77 -8.59
C THR A 425 29.56 4.17 -9.11
N PHE A 426 30.77 4.35 -9.66
CA PHE A 426 31.28 5.59 -10.25
C PHE A 426 31.61 6.73 -9.27
N GLU A 427 31.55 6.50 -7.95
CA GLU A 427 31.99 7.46 -6.93
C GLU A 427 33.53 7.54 -6.88
N ARG A 428 34.09 8.76 -6.94
CA ARG A 428 35.54 9.04 -6.85
C ARG A 428 35.79 10.13 -5.82
N GLY A 429 36.87 9.98 -5.05
CA GLY A 429 37.21 10.90 -3.97
C GLY A 429 37.49 12.35 -4.42
N PRO A 430 37.25 13.36 -3.54
CA PRO A 430 37.48 14.78 -3.86
C PRO A 430 38.92 15.11 -4.28
N GLN A 431 39.91 14.38 -3.76
CA GLN A 431 41.32 14.58 -4.08
C GLN A 431 41.74 14.11 -5.48
N GLU A 432 40.96 13.22 -6.14
CA GLU A 432 41.28 12.75 -7.50
C GLU A 432 40.80 13.70 -8.61
N LYS A 433 40.05 14.76 -8.28
CA LYS A 433 39.55 15.75 -9.26
C LYS A 433 40.56 16.85 -9.61
N ALA A 434 41.68 16.96 -8.88
CA ALA A 434 42.57 18.13 -8.97
C ALA A 434 43.77 17.97 -9.93
N ASP A 435 44.27 16.74 -10.19
CA ASP A 435 45.51 16.55 -10.95
C ASP A 435 45.33 15.66 -12.20
N ASN A 436 45.46 16.26 -13.38
CA ASN A 436 45.33 15.59 -14.69
C ASN A 436 46.30 14.42 -14.92
N ALA A 437 47.40 14.32 -14.15
CA ALA A 437 48.37 13.23 -14.26
C ALA A 437 47.94 11.94 -13.52
N MET A 438 47.08 12.05 -12.49
CA MET A 438 46.57 10.90 -11.72
C MET A 438 45.38 10.19 -12.38
N ILE A 439 44.79 10.82 -13.40
CA ILE A 439 43.67 10.27 -14.20
C ILE A 439 44.06 8.97 -14.91
N HIS A 440 45.34 8.78 -15.25
CA HIS A 440 45.82 7.59 -15.95
C HIS A 440 46.17 6.42 -15.03
N SER A 441 46.38 6.65 -13.73
CA SER A 441 46.72 5.63 -12.73
C SER A 441 45.55 5.24 -11.84
N ALA A 442 44.47 6.03 -11.81
CA ALA A 442 43.22 5.72 -11.13
C ALA A 442 42.22 5.08 -12.09
N GLY A 443 41.91 3.79 -11.90
CA GLY A 443 40.92 3.04 -12.70
C GLY A 443 39.51 3.66 -12.68
N LEU A 444 38.54 3.03 -13.37
CA LEU A 444 37.19 3.60 -13.57
C LEU A 444 36.36 3.85 -12.29
N GLY A 445 36.84 3.45 -11.11
CA GLY A 445 36.07 3.47 -9.86
C GLY A 445 35.14 2.25 -9.71
N LEU A 446 35.33 1.22 -10.54
CA LEU A 446 34.50 0.01 -10.54
C LEU A 446 35.04 -1.10 -9.63
N GLY A 447 36.32 -1.04 -9.23
CA GLY A 447 36.97 -2.13 -8.49
C GLY A 447 36.33 -2.44 -7.13
N LEU A 448 36.00 -1.42 -6.33
CA LEU A 448 35.35 -1.60 -5.02
C LEU A 448 33.86 -1.99 -5.14
N PRO A 449 33.06 -1.38 -6.03
CA PRO A 449 31.70 -1.86 -6.33
C PRO A 449 31.66 -3.32 -6.81
N ILE A 450 32.64 -3.75 -7.63
CA ILE A 450 32.77 -5.15 -8.07
C ILE A 450 33.12 -6.05 -6.87
N CYS A 451 34.04 -5.62 -5.99
CA CYS A 451 34.34 -6.36 -4.77
C CYS A 451 33.08 -6.54 -3.90
N ASP A 452 32.32 -5.47 -3.70
CA ASP A 452 31.08 -5.48 -2.96
C ASP A 452 30.10 -6.50 -3.54
N ARG A 453 29.82 -6.42 -4.83
CA ARG A 453 28.86 -7.32 -5.47
C ARG A 453 29.32 -8.78 -5.50
N LEU A 454 30.61 -9.04 -5.74
CA LEU A 454 31.16 -10.40 -5.71
C LEU A 454 31.09 -11.02 -4.32
N VAL A 455 31.45 -10.26 -3.28
CA VAL A 455 31.35 -10.72 -1.89
C VAL A 455 29.89 -11.04 -1.53
N HIS A 456 28.94 -10.18 -1.91
CA HIS A 456 27.51 -10.43 -1.70
C HIS A 456 27.02 -11.67 -2.46
N LEU A 457 27.44 -11.87 -3.72
CA LEU A 457 27.09 -13.06 -4.50
C LEU A 457 27.67 -14.34 -3.89
N MET A 458 28.85 -14.27 -3.27
CA MET A 458 29.44 -15.37 -2.50
C MET A 458 28.77 -15.58 -1.12
N GLY A 459 27.72 -14.82 -0.81
CA GLY A 459 26.97 -14.91 0.46
C GLY A 459 27.68 -14.24 1.62
N GLY A 460 28.58 -13.29 1.35
CA GLY A 460 29.37 -12.56 2.33
C GLY A 460 28.92 -11.13 2.60
N GLN A 461 29.77 -10.41 3.35
CA GLN A 461 29.64 -8.98 3.61
C GLN A 461 31.00 -8.29 3.47
N ILE A 462 31.05 -7.08 2.90
CA ILE A 462 32.26 -6.23 2.83
C ILE A 462 32.03 -4.90 3.56
N GLY A 463 33.10 -4.32 4.10
CA GLY A 463 33.08 -3.04 4.79
C GLY A 463 34.45 -2.37 4.86
N VAL A 464 34.48 -1.17 5.43
CA VAL A 464 35.71 -0.39 5.64
C VAL A 464 35.71 0.32 7.00
N ASP A 465 36.82 0.17 7.72
CA ASP A 465 37.12 0.91 8.94
C ASP A 465 38.28 1.86 8.63
N SER A 466 38.07 3.17 8.72
CA SER A 466 39.09 4.15 8.33
C SER A 466 38.96 5.44 9.14
N VAL A 467 40.10 6.06 9.42
CA VAL A 467 40.19 7.37 10.06
C VAL A 467 41.08 8.27 9.20
N PRO A 468 40.67 9.50 8.87
CA PRO A 468 41.49 10.42 8.09
C PRO A 468 42.90 10.58 8.70
N GLY A 469 43.92 10.38 7.87
CA GLY A 469 45.34 10.50 8.22
C GLY A 469 45.96 9.28 8.92
N LEU A 470 45.19 8.23 9.21
CA LEU A 470 45.68 7.03 9.93
C LEU A 470 45.59 5.73 9.13
N GLY A 471 45.22 5.80 7.84
CA GLY A 471 45.06 4.63 6.97
C GLY A 471 43.64 4.05 6.97
N SER A 472 43.45 2.97 6.20
CA SER A 472 42.17 2.28 6.08
C SER A 472 42.31 0.77 6.23
N THR A 473 41.26 0.14 6.73
CA THR A 473 41.11 -1.32 6.79
C THR A 473 39.88 -1.73 6.00
N PHE A 474 40.10 -2.21 4.77
CA PHE A 474 39.04 -2.83 3.98
C PHE A 474 38.91 -4.29 4.38
N TRP A 475 37.71 -4.75 4.70
CA TRP A 475 37.49 -6.12 5.16
C TRP A 475 36.27 -6.75 4.53
N PHE A 476 36.28 -8.06 4.37
CA PHE A 476 35.11 -8.83 4.00
C PHE A 476 35.03 -10.16 4.75
N LEU A 477 33.80 -10.63 4.91
CA LEU A 477 33.40 -11.87 5.57
C LEU A 477 32.86 -12.82 4.51
N LEU A 478 33.34 -14.06 4.51
CA LEU A 478 32.77 -15.15 3.73
C LEU A 478 32.45 -16.34 4.64
N PRO A 479 31.34 -17.06 4.39
CA PRO A 479 31.08 -18.30 5.10
C PRO A 479 32.06 -19.39 4.62
N GLN A 480 32.41 -20.32 5.51
CA GLN A 480 33.27 -21.46 5.16
C GLN A 480 32.66 -22.31 4.03
N GLU A 481 31.32 -22.42 4.00
CA GLU A 481 30.55 -23.03 2.92
C GLU A 481 29.42 -22.10 2.45
N PRO A 482 29.16 -21.98 1.13
CA PRO A 482 28.11 -21.10 0.62
C PRO A 482 26.73 -21.48 1.19
N GLY A 483 26.00 -20.49 1.71
CA GLY A 483 24.66 -20.67 2.29
C GLY A 483 24.64 -20.82 3.82
N MET A 484 25.77 -21.12 4.46
CA MET A 484 25.89 -21.05 5.92
C MET A 484 25.84 -19.58 6.39
N ALA A 485 25.12 -19.31 7.47
CA ALA A 485 24.95 -17.96 8.05
C ALA A 485 24.30 -16.90 7.11
N ALA A 486 23.62 -17.32 6.04
CA ALA A 486 23.01 -16.41 5.06
C ALA A 486 22.01 -15.43 5.68
N GLU A 487 21.20 -15.89 6.64
CA GLU A 487 20.21 -15.04 7.34
C GLU A 487 20.90 -13.99 8.22
N TYR A 488 21.98 -14.35 8.91
CA TYR A 488 22.79 -13.42 9.70
C TYR A 488 23.51 -12.39 8.84
N LEU A 489 24.19 -12.81 7.78
CA LEU A 489 24.90 -11.91 6.89
C LEU A 489 23.91 -10.98 6.14
N ALA A 490 22.70 -11.45 5.84
CA ALA A 490 21.61 -10.61 5.31
C ALA A 490 21.14 -9.54 6.32
N THR A 491 21.07 -9.85 7.62
CA THR A 491 20.76 -8.81 8.63
C THR A 491 21.81 -7.70 8.69
N LEU A 492 23.08 -8.03 8.46
CA LEU A 492 24.15 -7.03 8.38
C LEU A 492 24.09 -6.19 7.09
N ASN A 493 23.59 -6.78 5.98
CA ASN A 493 23.36 -6.06 4.72
C ASN A 493 22.18 -5.09 4.79
N SER A 494 21.09 -5.46 5.49
CA SER A 494 19.94 -4.58 5.73
C SER A 494 20.28 -3.32 6.52
N ALA A 495 21.41 -3.30 7.24
CA ALA A 495 21.93 -2.13 7.92
C ALA A 495 22.68 -1.15 6.98
N ARG A 496 23.07 -1.58 5.76
CA ARG A 496 23.79 -0.76 4.76
C ARG A 496 22.86 -0.21 3.68
N SER A 497 21.89 -0.99 3.23
CA SER A 497 20.87 -0.55 2.27
C SER A 497 19.78 0.22 3.00
N GLY A 498 19.87 1.55 3.01
CA GLY A 498 18.91 2.45 3.65
C GLY A 498 17.47 2.32 3.11
N GLU A 499 16.73 1.31 3.57
CA GLU A 499 15.30 1.48 3.78
C GLU A 499 15.15 2.41 4.97
N GLN A 500 14.46 3.53 4.77
CA GLN A 500 14.04 4.45 5.82
C GLN A 500 13.33 3.65 6.93
N GLN A 501 14.09 3.29 7.96
CA GLN A 501 13.59 2.51 9.07
C GLN A 501 12.74 3.46 9.91
N ILE A 502 11.42 3.34 9.77
CA ILE A 502 10.43 4.11 10.52
C ILE A 502 10.62 3.76 12.00
N TRP A 503 11.23 4.68 12.76
CA TRP A 503 11.29 4.59 14.21
C TRP A 503 9.87 4.65 14.77
N THR A 504 9.54 3.78 15.72
CA THR A 504 8.21 3.74 16.35
C THR A 504 7.94 5.00 17.18
N ALA A 505 8.96 5.53 17.86
CA ALA A 505 8.97 6.88 18.42
C ALA A 505 9.83 7.85 17.59
N PRO A 506 9.49 9.15 17.56
CA PRO A 506 10.36 10.18 17.00
C PRO A 506 11.70 10.21 17.76
N LEU A 507 12.80 10.52 17.06
CA LEU A 507 14.14 10.60 17.67
C LEU A 507 14.19 11.65 18.79
N LEU A 508 13.47 12.76 18.60
CA LEU A 508 13.35 13.87 19.53
C LEU A 508 11.87 14.17 19.81
N ASP A 509 11.54 14.39 21.07
CA ASP A 509 10.27 15.01 21.46
C ASP A 509 10.42 16.53 21.36
N HIS A 510 10.05 17.06 20.18
CA HIS A 510 10.11 18.49 19.92
C HIS A 510 9.17 19.32 20.82
N GLY A 511 8.10 18.72 21.36
CA GLY A 511 7.20 19.42 22.30
C GLY A 511 7.87 19.63 23.65
N MET A 512 8.50 18.58 24.18
CA MET A 512 9.26 18.66 25.42
C MET A 512 10.50 19.56 25.29
N LEU A 513 11.23 19.47 24.17
CA LEU A 513 12.37 20.35 23.90
C LEU A 513 11.97 21.84 23.87
N TYR A 514 10.79 22.16 23.32
CA TYR A 514 10.24 23.52 23.30
C TYR A 514 9.83 24.02 24.69
N GLU A 515 9.31 23.14 25.57
CA GLU A 515 9.02 23.50 26.97
C GLU A 515 10.30 23.74 27.78
N ILE A 516 11.33 22.91 27.57
CA ILE A 516 12.67 23.05 28.15
C ILE A 516 13.30 24.38 27.69
N GLU A 517 13.18 24.73 26.41
CA GLU A 517 13.67 25.99 25.83
C GLU A 517 12.93 27.21 26.40
N ASN A 518 11.61 27.17 26.52
CA ASN A 518 10.84 28.28 27.12
C ASN A 518 11.06 28.46 28.62
N GLY A 519 11.49 27.40 29.32
CA GLY A 519 11.77 27.42 30.75
C GLY A 519 13.16 27.94 31.12
N MET A 520 14.08 28.09 30.15
CA MET A 520 15.49 28.41 30.40
C MET A 520 16.02 29.54 29.51
N ALA A 521 16.87 30.41 30.06
CA ALA A 521 17.50 31.49 29.30
C ALA A 521 18.75 30.99 28.54
N GLY A 522 18.71 31.03 27.20
CA GLY A 522 19.85 30.97 26.27
C GLY A 522 21.00 30.03 26.65
N ASP A 523 22.03 30.57 27.31
CA ASP A 523 23.26 29.84 27.65
C ASP A 523 23.00 28.65 28.61
N ALA A 524 21.97 28.72 29.46
CA ALA A 524 21.61 27.66 30.40
C ALA A 524 21.05 26.39 29.72
N LEU A 525 20.45 26.53 28.53
CA LEU A 525 19.91 25.38 27.78
C LEU A 525 21.05 24.50 27.25
N THR A 526 22.12 25.11 26.75
CA THR A 526 23.27 24.38 26.22
C THR A 526 23.99 23.64 27.34
N GLU A 527 24.18 24.29 28.50
CA GLU A 527 24.78 23.65 29.69
C GLU A 527 23.92 22.48 30.20
N TYR A 528 22.59 22.65 30.26
CA TYR A 528 21.66 21.58 30.64
C TYR A 528 21.69 20.39 29.67
N LEU A 529 21.69 20.65 28.35
CA LEU A 529 21.75 19.60 27.33
C LEU A 529 23.10 18.88 27.36
N VAL A 530 24.22 19.59 27.53
CA VAL A 530 25.55 18.98 27.64
C VAL A 530 25.65 18.09 28.88
N GLU A 531 25.25 18.58 30.07
CA GLU A 531 25.29 17.79 31.31
C GLU A 531 24.38 16.55 31.22
N GLY A 532 23.22 16.70 30.59
CA GLY A 532 22.30 15.59 30.34
C GLY A 532 22.87 14.56 29.36
N LEU A 533 23.44 15.00 28.24
CA LEU A 533 24.02 14.12 27.22
C LEU A 533 25.24 13.36 27.76
N GLU A 534 26.05 13.98 28.63
CA GLU A 534 27.13 13.29 29.35
C GLU A 534 26.59 12.13 30.20
N LYS A 535 25.49 12.34 30.94
CA LYS A 535 24.84 11.27 31.72
C LYS A 535 24.33 10.14 30.82
N VAL A 536 23.71 10.47 29.69
CA VAL A 536 23.25 9.49 28.69
C VAL A 536 24.43 8.67 28.15
N LEU A 537 25.57 9.30 27.85
CA LEU A 537 26.77 8.59 27.38
C LEU A 537 27.37 7.67 28.45
N VAL A 538 27.38 8.10 29.72
CA VAL A 538 27.85 7.27 30.84
C VAL A 538 26.96 6.04 31.00
N PHE A 539 25.63 6.21 31.03
CA PHE A 539 24.71 5.08 31.16
C PHE A 539 24.74 4.16 29.94
N HIS A 540 24.90 4.72 28.73
CA HIS A 540 25.11 3.94 27.52
C HIS A 540 26.36 3.05 27.61
N ARG A 541 27.49 3.60 28.09
CA ARG A 541 28.71 2.81 28.31
C ARG A 541 28.49 1.67 29.30
N ASN A 542 27.70 1.91 30.35
CA ASN A 542 27.36 0.87 31.33
C ASN A 542 26.48 -0.22 30.71
N VAL A 543 25.51 0.14 29.86
CA VAL A 543 24.70 -0.82 29.07
C VAL A 543 25.59 -1.67 28.15
N CYS A 544 26.53 -1.06 27.43
CA CYS A 544 27.47 -1.81 26.59
C CYS A 544 28.39 -2.71 27.41
N SER A 545 28.89 -2.24 28.56
CA SER A 545 29.69 -3.06 29.46
C SER A 545 28.90 -4.26 29.98
N ALA A 546 27.64 -4.07 30.39
CA ALA A 546 26.77 -5.14 30.87
C ALA A 546 26.48 -6.19 29.79
N LYS A 547 26.36 -5.77 28.52
CA LYS A 547 26.29 -6.66 27.35
C LYS A 547 27.56 -7.49 27.19
N THR A 548 28.73 -6.86 27.24
CA THR A 548 30.02 -7.56 27.11
C THR A 548 30.23 -8.58 28.23
N THR A 549 29.82 -8.26 29.46
CA THR A 549 29.94 -9.17 30.61
C THR A 549 28.76 -10.15 30.76
N ARG A 550 27.75 -10.09 29.86
CA ARG A 550 26.48 -10.83 29.96
C ARG A 550 25.82 -10.77 31.34
N ASN A 551 25.84 -9.59 31.96
CA ASN A 551 25.25 -9.38 33.29
C ASN A 551 23.85 -8.76 33.15
N ALA A 552 22.81 -9.59 33.28
CA ALA A 552 21.41 -9.18 33.13
C ALA A 552 20.95 -8.19 34.21
N GLU A 553 21.48 -8.27 35.43
CA GLU A 553 21.13 -7.35 36.53
C GLU A 553 21.74 -5.97 36.30
N ALA A 554 23.02 -5.92 35.92
CA ALA A 554 23.69 -4.67 35.55
C ALA A 554 23.08 -4.03 34.29
N LEU A 555 22.60 -4.85 33.33
CA LEU A 555 21.90 -4.38 32.15
C LEU A 555 20.56 -3.74 32.52
N ARG A 556 19.81 -4.36 33.44
CA ARG A 556 18.53 -3.82 33.94
C ARG A 556 18.72 -2.46 34.60
N GLU A 557 19.65 -2.36 35.53
CA GLU A 557 19.93 -1.12 36.25
C GLU A 557 20.40 -0.01 35.30
N SER A 558 21.35 -0.33 34.41
CA SER A 558 21.88 0.64 33.45
C SER A 558 20.86 1.09 32.41
N ALA A 559 19.97 0.19 31.97
CA ALA A 559 18.89 0.53 31.05
C ALA A 559 17.83 1.43 31.70
N ALA A 560 17.49 1.18 32.98
CA ALA A 560 16.55 2.03 33.72
C ALA A 560 17.08 3.46 33.93
N GLU A 561 18.35 3.60 34.30
CA GLU A 561 18.99 4.91 34.45
C GLU A 561 19.13 5.64 33.10
N LEU A 562 19.45 4.91 32.03
CA LEU A 562 19.50 5.46 30.67
C LEU A 562 18.12 5.96 30.20
N ALA A 563 17.05 5.19 30.45
CA ALA A 563 15.70 5.57 30.09
C ALA A 563 15.30 6.89 30.78
N LYS A 564 15.54 6.99 32.08
CA LYS A 564 15.24 8.19 32.87
C LYS A 564 16.05 9.41 32.42
N ALA A 565 17.34 9.22 32.12
CA ALA A 565 18.18 10.31 31.61
C ALA A 565 17.72 10.78 30.21
N ALA A 566 17.34 9.86 29.34
CA ALA A 566 16.84 10.14 28.00
C ALA A 566 15.48 10.85 28.02
N GLU A 567 14.56 10.46 28.91
CA GLU A 567 13.26 11.13 29.09
C GLU A 567 13.42 12.58 29.52
N ASN A 568 14.27 12.87 30.50
CA ASN A 568 14.50 14.23 31.00
C ASN A 568 15.06 15.21 29.95
N LEU A 569 15.53 14.69 28.81
CA LEU A 569 16.12 15.42 27.71
C LEU A 569 15.25 15.37 26.43
N GLY A 570 14.09 14.73 26.47
CA GLY A 570 13.23 14.57 25.29
C GLY A 570 13.80 13.62 24.23
N LEU A 571 14.69 12.69 24.58
CA LEU A 571 15.29 11.71 23.66
C LEU A 571 14.40 10.46 23.54
N ALA A 572 13.20 10.65 22.97
CA ALA A 572 12.11 9.68 23.03
C ALA A 572 12.48 8.29 22.48
N ALA A 573 13.20 8.21 21.36
CA ALA A 573 13.62 6.93 20.78
C ALA A 573 14.63 6.14 21.67
N ILE A 574 15.50 6.86 22.39
CA ILE A 574 16.47 6.24 23.32
C ILE A 574 15.72 5.73 24.56
N ALA A 575 14.81 6.54 25.10
CA ALA A 575 13.98 6.17 26.25
C ALA A 575 13.11 4.94 25.97
N GLU A 576 12.40 4.91 24.84
CA GLU A 576 11.54 3.79 24.45
C GLU A 576 12.32 2.47 24.38
N ASN A 577 13.51 2.47 23.76
CA ASN A 577 14.32 1.27 23.63
C ASN A 577 14.95 0.84 24.96
N ALA A 578 15.40 1.80 25.77
CA ALA A 578 15.90 1.51 27.12
C ALA A 578 14.81 0.87 28.00
N HIS A 579 13.56 1.32 27.92
CA HIS A 579 12.41 0.67 28.55
C HIS A 579 12.14 -0.72 28.00
N ALA A 580 12.21 -0.91 26.67
CA ALA A 580 12.02 -2.22 26.06
C ALA A 580 13.06 -3.26 26.51
N ILE A 581 14.31 -2.83 26.77
CA ILE A 581 15.35 -3.66 27.36
C ILE A 581 14.95 -4.07 28.80
N GLY A 582 14.49 -3.11 29.61
CA GLY A 582 14.01 -3.36 30.97
C GLY A 582 12.82 -4.33 31.03
N GLU A 583 11.79 -4.07 30.22
CA GLU A 583 10.60 -4.92 30.15
C GLU A 583 10.91 -6.36 29.71
N ALA A 584 11.83 -6.53 28.75
CA ALA A 584 12.26 -7.86 28.32
C ALA A 584 12.95 -8.61 29.47
N LEU A 585 13.75 -7.92 30.29
CA LEU A 585 14.39 -8.50 31.47
C LEU A 585 13.40 -8.81 32.59
N ASP A 586 12.30 -8.07 32.70
CA ASP A 586 11.24 -8.32 33.69
C ASP A 586 10.34 -9.50 33.28
N LYS A 587 10.20 -9.75 31.98
CA LYS A 587 9.51 -10.92 31.41
C LYS A 587 10.38 -12.19 31.39
N GLY A 588 11.65 -12.10 31.80
CA GLY A 588 12.62 -13.20 31.76
C GLY A 588 13.19 -13.50 30.36
N GLU A 589 13.01 -12.58 29.41
CA GLU A 589 13.43 -12.71 28.02
C GLU A 589 14.84 -12.13 27.78
N GLU A 590 15.85 -12.67 28.47
CA GLU A 590 17.22 -12.13 28.44
C GLU A 590 17.79 -12.02 27.01
N LYS A 591 17.53 -13.00 26.15
CA LYS A 591 17.98 -12.98 24.75
C LYS A 591 17.41 -11.79 23.97
N ALA A 592 16.15 -11.42 24.21
CA ALA A 592 15.50 -10.28 23.57
C ALA A 592 16.08 -8.96 24.10
N ALA A 593 16.36 -8.88 25.40
CA ALA A 593 17.00 -7.71 26.02
C ALA A 593 18.39 -7.42 25.42
N PHE A 594 19.27 -8.43 25.32
CA PHE A 594 20.60 -8.25 24.72
C PHE A 594 20.55 -7.95 23.22
N ALA A 595 19.53 -8.45 22.50
CA ALA A 595 19.32 -8.17 21.08
C ALA A 595 18.89 -6.72 20.79
N ASN A 596 18.30 -6.03 21.78
CA ASN A 596 17.89 -4.62 21.65
C ASN A 596 19.05 -3.62 21.88
N VAL A 597 20.15 -4.03 22.50
CA VAL A 597 21.31 -3.14 22.76
C VAL A 597 21.96 -2.58 21.47
N PRO A 598 22.21 -3.36 20.40
CA PRO A 598 22.67 -2.81 19.12
C PRO A 598 21.69 -1.84 18.45
N ARG A 599 20.39 -1.96 18.73
CA ARG A 599 19.38 -1.01 18.24
C ARG A 599 19.49 0.32 19.00
N LEU A 600 19.73 0.25 20.30
CA LEU A 600 19.96 1.42 21.16
C LEU A 600 21.24 2.18 20.75
N GLU A 601 22.34 1.48 20.47
CA GLU A 601 23.60 2.06 19.94
C GLU A 601 23.34 2.91 18.68
N ARG A 602 22.56 2.38 17.73
CA ARG A 602 22.21 3.09 16.49
C ARG A 602 21.30 4.29 16.72
N GLN A 603 20.32 4.18 17.62
CA GLN A 603 19.44 5.28 17.97
C GLN A 603 20.19 6.42 18.65
N ILE A 604 21.19 6.13 19.49
CA ILE A 604 22.02 7.16 20.12
C ILE A 604 22.74 7.98 19.03
N THR A 605 23.38 7.33 18.07
CA THR A 605 24.05 8.03 16.95
C THR A 605 23.09 8.88 16.12
N ALA A 606 21.92 8.33 15.77
CA ALA A 606 20.90 9.05 14.99
C ALA A 606 20.31 10.25 15.77
N THR A 607 20.08 10.09 17.07
CA THR A 607 19.56 11.14 17.94
C THR A 607 20.59 12.26 18.13
N TRP A 608 21.88 11.92 18.22
CA TRP A 608 22.97 12.89 18.23
C TRP A 608 22.99 13.73 16.96
N HIS A 609 22.81 13.09 15.80
CA HIS A 609 22.75 13.81 14.53
C HIS A 609 21.54 14.77 14.49
N ALA A 610 20.37 14.33 14.95
CA ALA A 610 19.17 15.15 15.01
C ALA A 610 19.31 16.33 15.99
N LEU A 611 19.96 16.12 17.14
CA LEU A 611 20.29 17.17 18.11
C LEU A 611 21.26 18.20 17.53
N ALA A 612 22.34 17.76 16.88
CA ALA A 612 23.33 18.65 16.28
C ALA A 612 22.74 19.50 15.14
N GLN A 613 21.75 18.97 14.40
CA GLN A 613 21.01 19.74 13.41
C GLN A 613 20.05 20.77 14.03
N SER A 614 19.42 20.40 15.16
CA SER A 614 18.45 21.26 15.84
C SER A 614 19.13 22.35 16.69
N TYR A 615 20.32 22.07 17.23
CA TYR A 615 21.11 22.94 18.09
C TYR A 615 22.58 22.96 17.62
N PRO A 616 22.93 23.81 16.64
CA PRO A 616 24.27 23.86 16.06
C PRO A 616 25.39 24.18 17.07
N SER A 617 25.07 24.82 18.20
CA SER A 617 26.01 25.11 19.28
C SER A 617 26.49 23.87 20.05
N LEU A 618 25.77 22.75 19.97
CA LEU A 618 26.19 21.46 20.56
C LEU A 618 27.18 20.68 19.70
N GLY A 619 27.28 21.01 18.40
CA GLY A 619 28.14 20.32 17.45
C GLY A 619 29.59 20.85 17.37
N ALA A 620 29.84 22.01 17.98
CA ALA A 620 31.16 22.62 18.11
C ALA A 620 31.84 22.14 19.40
#